data_AF-A0A0P1ABC9-F1
#
_entry.id   AF-A0A0P1ABC9-F1
#
_cell.length_a   1.000
_cell.length_b   1.000
_cell.length_c   1.000
_cell.angle_alpha   90.00
_cell.angle_beta   90.00
_cell.angle_gamma   90.00
#
_symmetry.space_group_name_H-M   'P 1'
#
loop_
_entity.id
_entity.type
_entity.pdbx_description
1 polymer ?
#
loop_
_entity_poly.entity_id
_entity_poly.type
_entity_poly.pdbx_seq_one_letter_code
_entity_poly.pdbx_strand_id
1 'polypeptide(L)'
;MILNLSILNVLLLPPVLLLVSGLALFNFQNVFRFLTSDLKRYMTIPIVQSLKPYADKLRYALEHVLGKASTFKFNVSHVLMMAVLIVLIAIYNAIQKNNRLQEQQLKLRQRSKRA
;
A
#
# COMPACT_ATOMS: atom_id res chain seq x y z
N MET A 1 -20.18 -0.71 -17.16
CA MET A 1 -19.45 -1.98 -17.34
C MET A 1 -19.86 -2.88 -16.19
N ILE A 2 -20.79 -3.79 -16.44
CA ILE A 2 -21.25 -4.75 -15.44
C ILE A 2 -20.06 -5.66 -15.16
N LEU A 3 -19.66 -5.73 -13.89
CA LEU A 3 -18.57 -6.58 -13.43
C LEU A 3 -18.85 -8.03 -13.86
N ASN A 4 -18.18 -8.50 -14.90
CA ASN A 4 -18.12 -9.93 -15.22
C ASN A 4 -17.23 -10.62 -14.18
N LEU A 5 -17.67 -10.60 -12.93
CA LEU A 5 -17.05 -11.31 -11.83
C LEU A 5 -17.55 -12.73 -11.90
N SER A 6 -16.69 -13.63 -12.38
CA SER A 6 -16.91 -15.07 -12.22
C SER A 6 -17.25 -15.36 -10.75
N ILE A 7 -18.19 -16.28 -10.49
CA ILE A 7 -18.57 -16.75 -9.15
C ILE A 7 -17.33 -17.10 -8.32
N LEU A 8 -16.30 -17.66 -8.98
CA LEU A 8 -15.02 -17.99 -8.36
C LEU A 8 -14.29 -16.76 -7.80
N ASN A 9 -14.34 -15.63 -8.51
CA ASN A 9 -13.73 -14.38 -8.05
C ASN A 9 -14.49 -13.80 -6.86
N VAL A 10 -15.82 -13.87 -6.85
CA VAL A 10 -16.61 -13.37 -5.71
C VAL A 10 -16.34 -14.19 -4.45
N LEU A 11 -16.17 -15.50 -4.60
CA LEU A 11 -15.89 -16.41 -3.47
C LEU A 11 -14.45 -16.27 -2.94
N LEU A 12 -13.46 -16.13 -3.83
CA LEU A 12 -12.03 -16.10 -3.47
C LEU A 12 -11.52 -14.71 -3.08
N LEU A 13 -12.17 -13.63 -3.55
CA LEU A 13 -11.69 -12.28 -3.32
C LEU A 13 -11.65 -11.89 -1.83
N PRO A 14 -12.65 -12.20 -0.97
CA PRO A 14 -12.56 -11.89 0.45
C PRO A 14 -11.40 -12.62 1.16
N PRO A 15 -11.22 -13.96 1.03
CA PRO A 15 -10.07 -14.66 1.61
C PRO A 15 -8.71 -14.13 1.11
N VAL A 16 -8.58 -13.89 -0.20
CA VAL A 16 -7.34 -13.37 -0.79
C VAL A 16 -7.04 -11.96 -0.26
N LEU A 17 -8.05 -11.10 -0.14
CA LEU A 17 -7.87 -9.76 0.43
C LEU A 17 -7.39 -9.83 1.88
N LEU A 18 -7.92 -10.74 2.69
CA LEU A 18 -7.45 -10.92 4.07
C LEU A 18 -6.00 -11.40 4.13
N LEU A 19 -5.62 -12.35 3.26
CA LEU A 19 -4.24 -12.83 3.17
C LEU A 19 -3.28 -11.72 2.75
N VAL A 20 -3.60 -10.98 1.69
CA VAL A 20 -2.78 -9.86 1.21
C VAL A 20 -2.68 -8.76 2.28
N SER A 21 -3.76 -8.48 2.99
CA SER A 21 -3.77 -7.50 4.10
C SER A 21 -2.89 -7.95 5.26
N GLY A 22 -2.98 -9.23 5.65
CA GLY A 22 -2.12 -9.81 6.67
C GLY A 22 -0.64 -9.76 6.30
N LEU A 23 -0.31 -10.08 5.05
CA LEU A 23 1.05 -9.96 4.52
C LEU A 23 1.54 -8.51 4.50
N ALA A 24 0.70 -7.56 4.10
CA ALA A 24 1.05 -6.14 4.11
C ALA A 24 1.36 -5.65 5.53
N LEU A 25 0.52 -6.01 6.51
CA LEU A 25 0.74 -5.68 7.92
C LEU A 25 2.01 -6.35 8.47
N PHE A 26 2.26 -7.61 8.15
CA PHE A 26 3.46 -8.31 8.58
C PHE A 26 4.72 -7.62 8.04
N ASN A 27 4.73 -7.26 6.76
CA ASN A 27 5.84 -6.52 6.15
C ASN A 27 6.02 -5.15 6.80
N PHE A 28 4.93 -4.42 7.05
CA PHE A 28 4.99 -3.15 7.78
C PHE A 28 5.59 -3.34 9.18
N GLN A 29 5.22 -4.39 9.90
CA GLN A 29 5.78 -4.67 11.23
C GLN A 29 7.30 -4.85 11.17
N ASN A 30 7.78 -5.59 10.19
CA ASN A 30 9.20 -5.87 10.02
C ASN A 30 9.97 -4.59 9.68
N VAL A 31 9.43 -3.76 8.78
CA VAL A 31 10.00 -2.46 8.45
C VAL A 31 10.01 -1.53 9.67
N PHE A 32 8.91 -1.48 10.43
CA PHE A 32 8.82 -0.63 11.62
C PHE A 32 9.82 -1.08 12.69
N ARG A 33 9.93 -2.39 12.94
CA ARG A 33 10.94 -2.96 13.86
C ARG A 33 12.35 -2.64 13.41
N PHE A 34 12.64 -2.76 12.11
CA PHE A 34 13.93 -2.40 11.54
C PHE A 34 14.26 -0.91 11.78
N LEU A 35 13.31 -0.02 11.51
CA LEU A 35 13.46 1.42 11.78
C LEU A 35 13.70 1.73 13.26
N THR A 36 13.14 0.93 14.17
CA THR A 36 13.35 1.07 15.62
C THR A 36 14.62 0.41 16.14
N SER A 37 15.30 -0.40 15.32
CA SER A 37 16.53 -1.10 15.73
C SER A 37 17.72 -0.15 15.79
N ASP A 38 18.64 -0.39 16.71
CA ASP A 38 19.85 0.44 16.82
C ASP A 38 20.78 0.19 15.63
N LEU A 39 20.74 1.09 14.66
CA LEU A 39 21.54 1.03 13.42
C LEU A 39 23.03 1.37 13.65
N LYS A 40 23.47 1.63 14.89
CA LYS A 40 24.86 2.00 15.20
C LYS A 40 25.91 1.07 14.58
N ARG A 41 25.66 -0.23 14.52
CA ARG A 41 26.59 -1.22 13.94
C ARG A 41 26.75 -1.08 12.42
N TYR A 42 25.81 -0.43 11.73
CA TYR A 42 25.78 -0.27 10.28
C TYR A 42 26.17 1.15 9.83
N MET A 43 26.49 2.04 10.77
CA MET A 43 26.92 3.42 10.48
C MET A 43 28.27 3.52 9.75
N THR A 44 28.99 2.41 9.64
CA THR A 44 30.20 2.30 8.81
C THR A 44 29.88 2.29 7.31
N ILE A 45 28.61 2.08 6.92
CA ILE A 45 28.15 2.10 5.53
C ILE A 45 27.66 3.53 5.20
N PRO A 46 28.25 4.22 4.21
CA PRO A 46 27.90 5.62 3.89
C PRO A 46 26.42 5.86 3.59
N ILE A 47 25.78 4.90 2.93
CA ILE A 47 24.35 4.96 2.58
C ILE A 47 23.46 4.90 3.84
N VAL A 48 23.86 4.13 4.85
CA VAL A 48 23.10 4.03 6.10
C VAL A 48 23.23 5.33 6.89
N GLN A 49 24.41 5.94 6.89
CA GLN A 49 24.66 7.22 7.54
C GLN A 49 23.83 8.36 6.93
N SER A 50 23.69 8.40 5.60
CA SER A 50 22.89 9.42 4.92
C SER A 50 21.38 9.22 5.08
N LEU A 51 20.91 7.98 5.19
CA LEU A 51 19.50 7.65 5.38
C LEU A 51 19.04 7.74 6.85
N LYS A 52 19.96 7.63 7.81
CA LYS A 52 19.66 7.69 9.25
C LYS A 52 18.76 8.86 9.67
N PRO A 53 19.01 10.14 9.31
CA PRO A 53 18.16 11.24 9.74
C PRO A 53 16.71 11.12 9.23
N TYR A 54 16.51 10.54 8.05
CA TYR A 54 15.18 10.28 7.51
C TYR A 54 14.51 9.11 8.22
N ALA A 55 15.25 8.02 8.46
CA ALA A 55 14.78 6.88 9.22
C ALA A 55 14.37 7.27 10.65
N ASP A 56 15.14 8.13 11.31
CA ASP A 56 14.84 8.63 12.66
C ASP A 56 13.56 9.49 12.69
N LYS A 57 13.35 10.35 11.68
CA LYS A 57 12.11 11.14 11.54
C LYS A 57 10.90 10.24 11.28
N LEU A 58 11.04 9.27 10.38
CA LEU A 58 9.98 8.29 10.09
C LEU A 58 9.64 7.48 11.33
N ARG A 59 10.66 7.00 12.06
CA ARG A 59 10.46 6.31 13.34
C ARG A 59 9.69 7.18 14.31
N TYR A 60 10.11 8.43 14.53
CA TYR A 60 9.45 9.32 15.48
C TYR A 60 7.99 9.57 15.13
N ALA A 61 7.69 9.85 13.86
CA ALA A 61 6.31 10.03 13.39
C ALA A 61 5.47 8.76 13.57
N LEU A 62 6.02 7.59 13.23
CA LEU A 62 5.33 6.31 13.39
C LEU A 62 5.11 5.97 14.86
N GLU A 63 6.09 6.20 15.74
CA GLU A 63 5.94 5.98 17.19
C GLU A 63 4.92 6.93 17.83
N HIS A 64 4.80 8.15 17.33
CA HIS A 64 3.80 9.11 17.80
C HIS A 64 2.37 8.68 17.45
N VAL A 65 2.16 8.15 16.24
CA VAL A 65 0.83 7.77 15.74
C VAL A 65 0.43 6.35 16.15
N LEU A 66 1.37 5.41 16.15
CA LEU A 66 1.11 3.98 16.34
C LEU A 66 1.57 3.46 17.71
N GLY A 67 2.25 4.29 18.50
CA GLY A 67 2.91 3.87 19.74
C GLY A 67 4.22 3.12 19.49
N LYS A 68 4.80 2.56 20.56
CA LYS A 68 6.09 1.87 20.46
C LYS A 68 5.97 0.61 19.58
N ALA A 69 6.93 0.42 18.67
CA ALA A 69 6.98 -0.75 17.79
C ALA A 69 7.00 -2.09 18.54
N SER A 70 7.57 -2.13 19.75
CA SER A 70 7.63 -3.33 20.59
C SER A 70 6.27 -3.74 21.17
N THR A 71 5.38 -2.78 21.40
CA THR A 71 4.02 -3.02 21.92
C THR A 71 2.98 -3.20 20.81
N PHE A 72 3.35 -2.90 19.57
CA PHE A 72 2.44 -2.94 18.44
C PHE A 72 2.14 -4.38 18.00
N LYS A 73 0.91 -4.82 18.27
CA LYS A 73 0.36 -6.12 17.85
C LYS A 73 -0.85 -5.88 16.97
N PHE A 74 -0.81 -6.44 15.77
CA PHE A 74 -1.96 -6.44 14.88
C PHE A 74 -3.00 -7.45 15.36
N ASN A 75 -4.25 -7.04 15.30
CA ASN A 75 -5.42 -7.90 15.51
C ASN A 75 -6.24 -7.97 14.21
N VAL A 76 -7.29 -8.77 14.23
CA VAL A 76 -8.17 -8.96 13.07
C VAL A 76 -8.76 -7.63 12.58
N SER A 77 -9.07 -6.68 13.46
CA SER A 77 -9.58 -5.35 13.09
C SER A 77 -8.60 -4.56 12.23
N HIS A 78 -7.30 -4.63 12.51
CA HIS A 78 -6.27 -3.98 11.67
C HIS A 78 -6.19 -4.63 10.29
N VAL A 79 -6.31 -5.96 10.22
CA VAL A 79 -6.32 -6.70 8.94
C VAL A 79 -7.52 -6.28 8.10
N LEU A 80 -8.70 -6.16 8.71
CA LEU A 80 -9.91 -5.71 8.02
C LEU A 80 -9.78 -4.26 7.55
N MET A 81 -9.23 -3.36 8.37
CA MET A 81 -9.00 -1.97 7.98
C MET A 81 -8.03 -1.87 6.80
N MET A 82 -6.96 -2.67 6.79
CA MET A 82 -6.05 -2.73 5.64
C MET A 82 -6.71 -3.29 4.39
N ALA A 83 -7.60 -4.27 4.53
CA ALA A 83 -8.37 -4.76 3.39
C ALA A 83 -9.23 -3.65 2.77
N VAL A 84 -9.88 -2.83 3.59
CA VAL A 84 -10.65 -1.66 3.13
C VAL A 84 -9.73 -0.67 2.40
N LEU A 85 -8.57 -0.34 2.97
CA LEU A 85 -7.61 0.58 2.34
C LEU A 85 -7.13 0.05 0.98
N ILE A 86 -6.80 -1.24 0.88
CA ILE A 86 -6.40 -1.88 -0.37
C ILE A 86 -7.50 -1.78 -1.43
N VAL A 87 -8.76 -2.01 -1.03
CA VAL A 87 -9.91 -1.88 -1.93
C VAL A 87 -10.09 -0.44 -2.40
N LEU A 88 -9.98 0.55 -1.51
CA LEU A 88 -10.07 1.96 -1.88
C LEU A 88 -8.97 2.38 -2.86
N ILE A 89 -7.74 1.94 -2.65
CA ILE A 89 -6.61 2.17 -3.56
C ILE A 89 -6.88 1.51 -4.92
N ALA A 90 -7.40 0.28 -4.93
CA ALA A 90 -7.74 -0.43 -6.16
C ALA A 90 -8.84 0.30 -6.95
N ILE A 91 -9.88 0.80 -6.27
CA ILE A 91 -10.96 1.59 -6.88
C ILE A 91 -10.38 2.90 -7.46
N TYR A 92 -9.58 3.63 -6.69
CA TYR A 92 -8.94 4.85 -7.15
C TYR A 92 -8.10 4.61 -8.42
N ASN A 93 -7.29 3.55 -8.43
CA ASN A 93 -6.48 3.18 -9.58
C ASN A 93 -7.34 2.79 -10.79
N ALA A 94 -8.45 2.08 -10.57
CA ALA A 94 -9.40 1.73 -11.63
C ALA A 94 -10.04 2.98 -12.25
N ILE A 95 -10.43 3.97 -11.42
CA ILE A 95 -10.97 5.25 -11.88
C ILE A 95 -9.93 6.02 -12.70
N GLN A 96 -8.72 6.18 -12.18
CA GLN A 96 -7.60 6.83 -12.90
C GLN A 96 -7.35 6.19 -14.26
N LYS A 97 -7.27 4.85 -14.31
CA LYS A 97 -7.05 4.11 -15.56
C LYS A 97 -8.20 4.34 -16.54
N ASN A 98 -9.44 4.28 -16.06
CA ASN A 98 -10.61 4.48 -16.92
C ASN A 98 -10.67 5.90 -17.51
N ASN A 99 -10.37 6.92 -16.71
CA ASN A 99 -10.33 8.32 -17.18
C ASN A 99 -9.28 8.50 -18.28
N ARG A 100 -8.08 7.93 -18.11
CA ARG A 100 -7.02 7.95 -19.14
C ARG A 100 -7.46 7.28 -20.44
N LEU A 101 -8.13 6.13 -20.34
CA LEU A 101 -8.63 5.40 -21.52
C LEU A 101 -9.72 6.20 -22.25
N GLN A 102 -10.62 6.85 -21.51
CA GLN A 102 -11.64 7.72 -22.11
C GLN A 102 -11.02 8.90 -22.85
N GLU A 103 -10.04 9.57 -22.25
CA GLU A 103 -9.31 10.68 -22.89
C GLU A 103 -8.60 10.22 -24.17
N GLN A 104 -7.98 9.03 -24.16
CA GLN A 104 -7.34 8.46 -25.34
C GLN A 104 -8.36 8.19 -26.46
N GLN A 105 -9.51 7.60 -26.13
CA GLN A 105 -10.57 7.34 -27.11
C GLN A 105 -11.16 8.64 -27.69
N LEU A 106 -11.35 9.66 -26.85
CA LEU A 106 -11.78 11.00 -27.29
C LEU A 106 -10.78 11.62 -28.28
N LYS A 107 -9.48 11.55 -27.97
CA LYS A 107 -8.42 12.06 -28.87
C LYS A 107 -8.39 11.31 -30.20
N LEU A 108 -8.54 9.98 -30.18
CA LEU A 108 -8.58 9.15 -31.39
C LEU A 108 -9.81 9.48 -32.25
N ARG A 109 -10.99 9.63 -31.65
CA ARG A 109 -12.21 10.04 -32.36
C ARG A 109 -12.09 11.44 -32.98
N GLN A 110 -11.50 12.40 -32.26
CA GLN A 110 -11.28 13.74 -32.79
C GLN A 110 -10.30 13.76 -33.97
N ARG A 111 -9.24 12.94 -33.94
CA ARG A 111 -8.32 12.77 -35.07
C ARG A 111 -9.02 12.13 -36.27
N SER A 112 -9.80 11.08 -36.06
CA SER A 112 -10.57 10.41 -37.12
C SER A 112 -11.64 11.29 -37.76
N LYS A 113 -12.17 12.30 -37.06
CA LYS A 113 -13.13 13.27 -37.62
C LYS A 113 -12.49 14.43 -38.40
N ARG A 114 -11.17 14.59 -38.30
CA ARG A 114 -10.41 15.67 -38.98
C ARG A 114 -9.66 15.17 -40.22
N ALA A 115 -9.60 13.86 -40.44
CA ALA A 115 -9.14 13.22 -41.65
C ALA A 115 -10.34 12.95 -42.57
#